data_AF-A0AAW2L0H7-F1
#
_entry.id   AF-A0AAW2L0H7-F1
#
_cell.length_a   1.000
_cell.length_b   1.000
_cell.length_c   1.000
_cell.angle_alpha   90.00
_cell.angle_beta   90.00
_cell.angle_gamma   90.00
#
_symmetry.space_group_name_H-M   'P 1'
#
loop_
_entity.id
_entity.type
_entity.pdbx_description
1 polymer ?
#
loop_
_entity_poly.entity_id
_entity_poly.type
_entity_poly.pdbx_seq_one_letter_code
_entity_poly.pdbx_strand_id
1 'polypeptide(L)'
;MFLDSKAAIYDSKRNQDNLKAVVDLGMTGNKDPLQVVANNLTIMYSEMIRGNADVYDFMGQPYREGTAVNPGPGSSERGSHTAIHVFVGDPREPSGEDLGNFYSAGRDPLFYCHHANVDRMWTLWQYFLPSNKVPDKRITDPDFLNASFLFYDENAQLVRVTVKDTLDNLRMGYDFERVDLPWLDYRPPPQTLKAKIIRTGTTAPKAETLFPLKLEKVVRFQVSKAKKGKADELLVLENITVDTTKFLKFDVFVNDEDDNALELDKAAYAGTYAQVPHKTANKTATTSIRLKLTDLYDDMDIGDDDTIVVTLVPRHQGPGVTIGGIKVIENPPATSSS
;
A
#
# COMPACT_ATOMS: atom_id res chain seq x y z
N MET A 1 -26.46 5.87 3.42
CA MET A 1 -26.53 7.01 4.35
C MET A 1 -25.82 8.26 3.81
N PHE A 2 -24.58 8.16 3.31
CA PHE A 2 -23.80 9.32 2.84
C PHE A 2 -24.32 10.00 1.56
N LEU A 3 -25.25 9.39 0.81
CA LEU A 3 -25.74 9.92 -0.48
C LEU A 3 -26.98 10.82 -0.39
N ASP A 4 -27.62 10.92 0.77
CA ASP A 4 -28.80 11.76 0.94
C ASP A 4 -28.37 13.23 1.08
N SER A 5 -28.67 14.06 0.08
CA SER A 5 -28.27 15.48 0.07
C SER A 5 -28.88 16.33 1.20
N LYS A 6 -29.86 15.79 1.94
CA LYS A 6 -30.43 16.43 3.13
C LYS A 6 -29.74 15.99 4.43
N ALA A 7 -28.90 14.97 4.39
CA ALA A 7 -28.21 14.46 5.58
C ALA A 7 -26.97 15.31 5.90
N ALA A 8 -26.70 15.51 7.19
CA ALA A 8 -25.51 16.25 7.66
C ALA A 8 -24.17 15.57 7.29
N ILE A 9 -24.21 14.29 6.93
CA ILE A 9 -23.06 13.48 6.51
C ILE A 9 -22.84 13.47 4.98
N TYR A 10 -23.65 14.23 4.24
CA TYR A 10 -23.51 14.36 2.81
C TYR A 10 -22.41 15.35 2.44
N ASP A 11 -21.73 15.05 1.34
CA ASP A 11 -20.82 15.97 0.68
C ASP A 11 -21.09 15.93 -0.83
N SER A 12 -21.23 17.11 -1.44
CA SER A 12 -21.41 17.28 -2.89
C SER A 12 -20.12 17.09 -3.69
N LYS A 13 -18.96 17.24 -3.05
CA LYS A 13 -17.62 17.14 -3.65
C LYS A 13 -17.10 15.72 -3.57
N ARG A 14 -17.88 14.81 -4.17
CA ARG A 14 -17.50 13.42 -4.40
C ARG A 14 -17.56 13.12 -5.88
N ASN A 15 -16.78 12.14 -6.31
CA ASN A 15 -16.82 11.63 -7.67
C ASN A 15 -18.20 11.07 -8.01
N GLN A 16 -18.91 11.76 -8.92
CA GLN A 16 -20.29 11.44 -9.28
C GLN A 16 -20.42 10.08 -9.96
N ASP A 17 -19.38 9.64 -10.69
CA ASP A 17 -19.37 8.35 -11.38
C ASP A 17 -19.23 7.17 -10.41
N ASN A 18 -18.71 7.43 -9.20
CA ASN A 18 -18.35 6.42 -8.23
C ASN A 18 -19.35 6.27 -7.06
N LEU A 19 -20.38 7.12 -6.96
CA LEU A 19 -21.29 7.17 -5.80
C LEU A 19 -21.97 5.83 -5.45
N LYS A 20 -22.16 4.96 -6.44
CA LYS A 20 -22.81 3.64 -6.28
C LYS A 20 -21.94 2.49 -6.81
N ALA A 21 -20.71 2.78 -7.23
CA ALA A 21 -19.81 1.77 -7.75
C ALA A 21 -19.20 0.95 -6.62
N VAL A 22 -18.78 -0.28 -6.93
CA VAL A 22 -17.84 -1.00 -6.06
C VAL A 22 -16.54 -0.23 -6.07
N VAL A 23 -15.98 0.05 -4.88
CA VAL A 23 -14.68 0.72 -4.77
C VAL A 23 -13.61 -0.09 -5.49
N ASP A 24 -12.73 0.56 -6.26
CA ASP A 24 -11.58 -0.08 -6.90
C ASP A 24 -10.31 0.28 -6.11
N LEU A 25 -9.93 -0.59 -5.16
CA LEU A 25 -8.73 -0.37 -4.33
C LEU A 25 -7.44 -0.42 -5.15
N GLY A 26 -7.47 -1.07 -6.32
CA GLY A 26 -6.32 -1.13 -7.23
C GLY A 26 -6.19 0.08 -8.13
N MET A 27 -7.25 0.90 -8.24
CA MET A 27 -7.41 1.94 -9.27
C MET A 27 -7.07 1.37 -10.66
N THR A 28 -7.51 0.14 -10.90
CA THR A 28 -7.26 -0.60 -12.15
C THR A 28 -8.08 -0.03 -13.31
N GLY A 29 -9.26 0.54 -13.03
CA GLY A 29 -10.22 0.95 -14.05
C GLY A 29 -11.02 -0.21 -14.65
N ASN A 30 -10.93 -1.40 -14.04
CA ASN A 30 -11.70 -2.57 -14.45
C ASN A 30 -13.21 -2.28 -14.35
N LYS A 31 -13.97 -2.73 -15.36
CA LYS A 31 -15.41 -2.47 -15.48
C LYS A 31 -16.29 -3.62 -15.01
N ASP A 32 -15.71 -4.79 -14.76
CA ASP A 32 -16.41 -5.93 -14.18
C ASP A 32 -16.41 -5.81 -12.65
N PRO A 33 -17.56 -5.60 -11.98
CA PRO A 33 -17.63 -5.49 -10.53
C PRO A 33 -17.14 -6.74 -9.80
N LEU A 34 -17.32 -7.95 -10.39
CA LEU A 34 -16.85 -9.19 -9.75
C LEU A 34 -15.33 -9.25 -9.75
N GLN A 35 -14.70 -8.85 -10.86
CA GLN A 35 -13.24 -8.75 -10.93
C GLN A 35 -12.69 -7.66 -10.00
N VAL A 36 -13.38 -6.53 -9.87
CA VAL A 36 -13.01 -5.48 -8.89
C VAL A 36 -13.07 -6.02 -7.46
N VAL A 37 -14.09 -6.82 -7.11
CA VAL A 37 -14.15 -7.48 -5.80
C VAL A 37 -12.99 -8.44 -5.61
N ALA A 38 -12.68 -9.29 -6.60
CA ALA A 38 -11.54 -10.20 -6.52
C ALA A 38 -10.21 -9.46 -6.31
N ASN A 39 -9.97 -8.40 -7.10
CA ASN A 39 -8.81 -7.53 -6.96
C ASN A 39 -8.73 -6.92 -5.55
N ASN A 40 -9.83 -6.40 -5.02
CA ASN A 40 -9.87 -5.80 -3.69
C ASN A 40 -9.52 -6.80 -2.59
N LEU A 41 -10.04 -8.03 -2.68
CA LEU A 41 -9.75 -9.08 -1.70
C LEU A 41 -8.27 -9.48 -1.75
N THR A 42 -7.69 -9.58 -2.95
CA THR A 42 -6.24 -9.83 -3.11
C THR A 42 -5.39 -8.68 -2.60
N ILE A 43 -5.78 -7.43 -2.83
CA ILE A 43 -5.09 -6.25 -2.28
C ILE A 43 -5.10 -6.31 -0.75
N MET A 44 -6.26 -6.55 -0.13
CA MET A 44 -6.36 -6.64 1.33
C MET A 44 -5.52 -7.79 1.89
N TYR A 45 -5.54 -8.97 1.26
CA TYR A 45 -4.65 -10.08 1.64
C TYR A 45 -3.17 -9.69 1.53
N SER A 46 -2.80 -9.00 0.45
CA SER A 46 -1.43 -8.57 0.20
C SER A 46 -0.95 -7.54 1.23
N GLU A 47 -1.75 -6.51 1.50
CA GLU A 47 -1.39 -5.42 2.40
C GLU A 47 -1.38 -5.85 3.87
N MET A 48 -2.33 -6.69 4.28
CA MET A 48 -2.48 -7.11 5.68
C MET A 48 -1.60 -8.31 6.04
N ILE A 49 -1.28 -9.18 5.09
CA ILE A 49 -0.66 -10.49 5.34
C ILE A 49 0.61 -10.68 4.51
N ARG A 50 0.47 -10.86 3.19
CA ARG A 50 1.53 -11.40 2.32
C ARG A 50 2.77 -10.49 2.22
N GLY A 51 2.55 -9.18 2.14
CA GLY A 51 3.57 -8.21 1.74
C GLY A 51 4.51 -7.73 2.84
N ASN A 52 4.30 -8.15 4.10
CA ASN A 52 4.98 -7.58 5.26
C ASN A 52 6.02 -8.56 5.83
N ALA A 53 7.28 -8.14 5.91
CA ALA A 53 8.33 -8.91 6.56
C ALA A 53 8.53 -8.54 8.03
N ASP A 54 8.23 -7.29 8.39
CA ASP A 54 8.27 -6.78 9.75
C ASP A 54 7.13 -5.77 10.01
N VAL A 55 7.04 -5.26 11.23
CA VAL A 55 6.05 -4.26 11.63
C VAL A 55 6.19 -2.94 10.85
N TYR A 56 7.39 -2.58 10.38
CA TYR A 56 7.63 -1.34 9.66
C TYR A 56 7.20 -1.42 8.19
N ASP A 57 7.12 -2.61 7.61
CA ASP A 57 6.48 -2.81 6.32
C ASP A 57 4.97 -2.56 6.39
N PHE A 58 4.34 -2.85 7.52
CA PHE A 58 2.92 -2.59 7.76
C PHE A 58 2.65 -1.14 8.21
N MET A 59 3.32 -0.68 9.26
CA MET A 59 3.09 0.62 9.93
C MET A 59 3.82 1.79 9.26
N GLY A 60 4.90 1.53 8.53
CA GLY A 60 5.80 2.55 7.97
C GLY A 60 7.11 2.69 8.73
N GLN A 61 8.08 3.29 8.06
CA GLN A 61 9.44 3.50 8.56
C GLN A 61 9.48 4.58 9.64
N PRO A 62 10.40 4.49 10.62
CA PRO A 62 10.53 5.47 11.68
C PRO A 62 10.70 6.91 11.15
N TYR A 63 9.90 7.83 11.67
CA TYR A 63 10.02 9.26 11.41
C TYR A 63 10.37 10.01 12.70
N ARG A 64 11.57 10.58 12.76
CA ARG A 64 12.10 11.30 13.93
C ARG A 64 12.43 12.74 13.58
N GLU A 65 12.64 13.57 14.59
CA GLU A 65 13.20 14.91 14.40
C GLU A 65 14.48 14.86 13.57
N GLY A 66 14.56 15.71 12.54
CA GLY A 66 15.68 15.73 11.59
C GLY A 66 15.61 14.69 10.47
N THR A 67 14.66 13.75 10.50
CA THR A 67 14.45 12.82 9.38
C THR A 67 13.83 13.56 8.20
N ALA A 68 14.26 13.23 6.98
CA ALA A 68 13.60 13.73 5.78
C ALA A 68 12.13 13.28 5.74
N VAL A 69 11.27 14.10 5.15
CA VAL A 69 9.86 13.74 4.97
C VAL A 69 9.71 12.45 4.16
N ASN A 70 8.66 11.69 4.43
CA ASN A 70 8.30 10.43 3.74
C ASN A 70 9.38 9.33 3.83
N PRO A 71 9.83 8.93 5.04
CA PRO A 71 10.90 7.94 5.22
C PRO A 71 10.59 6.56 4.62
N GLY A 72 9.31 6.23 4.44
CA GLY A 72 8.86 4.97 3.86
C GLY A 72 7.46 4.62 4.37
N PRO A 73 6.40 4.77 3.57
CA PRO A 73 5.04 4.47 4.04
C PRO A 73 4.82 2.97 4.22
N GLY A 74 3.99 2.62 5.20
CA GLY A 74 3.57 1.24 5.45
C GLY A 74 2.53 0.76 4.43
N SER A 75 2.35 -0.55 4.33
CA SER A 75 1.31 -1.16 3.48
C SER A 75 -0.09 -0.70 3.86
N SER A 76 -0.33 -0.36 5.14
CA SER A 76 -1.60 0.19 5.62
C SER A 76 -1.93 1.56 5.04
N GLU A 77 -0.95 2.29 4.51
CA GLU A 77 -1.10 3.65 3.99
C GLU A 77 -1.01 3.71 2.45
N ARG A 78 -0.01 3.02 1.87
CA ARG A 78 0.45 3.18 0.48
C ARG A 78 -0.31 2.39 -0.58
N GLY A 79 -1.55 2.01 -0.29
CA GLY A 79 -2.37 1.19 -1.18
C GLY A 79 -3.85 1.48 -1.03
N SER A 80 -4.62 0.56 -0.43
CA SER A 80 -6.08 0.66 -0.29
C SER A 80 -6.56 1.96 0.38
N HIS A 81 -5.87 2.43 1.42
CA HIS A 81 -6.12 3.74 2.05
C HIS A 81 -6.06 4.88 1.03
N THR A 82 -4.93 4.99 0.32
CA THR A 82 -4.74 6.01 -0.71
C THR A 82 -5.76 5.90 -1.84
N ALA A 83 -6.11 4.67 -2.24
CA ALA A 83 -7.08 4.43 -3.30
C ALA A 83 -8.48 4.94 -2.93
N ILE A 84 -8.93 4.73 -1.69
CA ILE A 84 -10.25 5.23 -1.24
C ILE A 84 -10.33 6.75 -1.31
N HIS A 85 -9.30 7.45 -0.84
CA HIS A 85 -9.22 8.91 -0.92
C HIS A 85 -9.48 9.40 -2.35
N VAL A 86 -8.75 8.86 -3.33
CA VAL A 86 -8.81 9.30 -4.73
C VAL A 86 -10.06 8.78 -5.45
N PHE A 87 -10.54 7.59 -5.11
CA PHE A 87 -11.76 7.02 -5.68
C PHE A 87 -12.99 7.87 -5.32
N VAL A 88 -13.04 8.41 -4.10
CA VAL A 88 -14.16 9.24 -3.63
C VAL A 88 -13.99 10.71 -4.01
N GLY A 89 -12.77 11.26 -3.97
CA GLY A 89 -12.49 12.67 -4.26
C GLY A 89 -13.02 13.11 -5.63
N ASP A 90 -13.54 14.34 -5.72
CA ASP A 90 -14.21 14.82 -6.93
C ASP A 90 -13.20 15.24 -8.01
N PRO A 91 -13.15 14.56 -9.17
CA PRO A 91 -12.24 14.94 -10.25
C PRO A 91 -12.61 16.28 -10.91
N ARG A 92 -13.78 16.85 -10.60
CA ARG A 92 -14.20 18.19 -11.06
C ARG A 92 -13.55 19.32 -10.25
N GLU A 93 -13.07 19.01 -9.03
CA GLU A 93 -12.43 19.98 -8.16
C GLU A 93 -10.92 20.08 -8.48
N PRO A 94 -10.29 21.26 -8.31
CA PRO A 94 -8.93 21.50 -8.80
C PRO A 94 -7.83 20.61 -8.24
N SER A 95 -8.05 19.99 -7.07
CA SER A 95 -7.09 19.13 -6.38
C SER A 95 -7.72 17.81 -5.89
N GLY A 96 -8.90 17.45 -6.39
CA GLY A 96 -9.62 16.23 -5.99
C GLY A 96 -10.45 16.38 -4.71
N GLU A 97 -10.81 17.61 -4.33
CA GLU A 97 -11.57 17.91 -3.12
C GLU A 97 -12.90 17.11 -3.04
N ASP A 98 -13.43 16.82 -1.85
CA ASP A 98 -12.75 17.01 -0.57
C ASP A 98 -11.85 15.81 -0.22
N LEU A 99 -12.33 14.57 -0.39
CA LEU A 99 -11.60 13.37 0.06
C LEU A 99 -10.27 13.09 -0.67
N GLY A 100 -10.11 13.52 -1.92
CA GLY A 100 -8.94 13.20 -2.75
C GLY A 100 -7.67 13.99 -2.42
N ASN A 101 -7.71 14.87 -1.42
CA ASN A 101 -6.54 15.64 -0.99
C ASN A 101 -6.48 15.81 0.53
N PHE A 102 -5.31 15.62 1.13
CA PHE A 102 -5.17 15.69 2.60
C PHE A 102 -5.56 17.04 3.21
N TYR A 103 -5.40 18.16 2.49
CA TYR A 103 -5.76 19.47 3.04
C TYR A 103 -7.29 19.66 3.21
N SER A 104 -8.08 18.90 2.44
CA SER A 104 -9.53 19.02 2.35
C SER A 104 -10.27 17.79 2.86
N ALA A 105 -9.61 16.63 2.98
CA ALA A 105 -10.28 15.35 3.21
C ALA A 105 -11.20 15.35 4.43
N GLY A 106 -10.77 15.96 5.55
CA GLY A 106 -11.59 16.05 6.77
C GLY A 106 -12.85 16.92 6.66
N ARG A 107 -13.08 17.60 5.54
CA ARG A 107 -14.33 18.35 5.28
C ARG A 107 -15.48 17.43 4.87
N ASP A 108 -15.16 16.30 4.25
CA ASP A 108 -16.14 15.25 3.94
C ASP A 108 -16.33 14.36 5.20
N PRO A 109 -17.53 14.25 5.77
CA PRO A 109 -17.79 13.36 6.92
C PRO A 109 -17.43 11.88 6.67
N LEU A 110 -17.38 11.42 5.42
CA LEU A 110 -16.95 10.08 5.04
C LEU A 110 -15.47 9.80 5.38
N PHE A 111 -14.63 10.83 5.48
CA PHE A 111 -13.23 10.72 5.92
C PHE A 111 -13.09 9.98 7.24
N TYR A 112 -13.90 10.36 8.23
CA TYR A 112 -13.84 9.75 9.56
C TYR A 112 -14.32 8.30 9.54
N CYS A 113 -15.30 7.97 8.70
CA CYS A 113 -15.74 6.58 8.51
C CYS A 113 -14.69 5.74 7.77
N HIS A 114 -14.00 6.31 6.78
CA HIS A 114 -12.87 5.67 6.12
C HIS A 114 -11.74 5.37 7.11
N HIS A 115 -11.31 6.37 7.88
CA HIS A 115 -10.25 6.21 8.87
C HIS A 115 -10.64 5.32 10.05
N ALA A 116 -11.93 5.23 10.40
CA ALA A 116 -12.40 4.23 11.37
C ALA A 116 -12.14 2.80 10.88
N ASN A 117 -12.28 2.51 9.57
CA ASN A 117 -11.94 1.19 9.04
C ASN A 117 -10.42 1.00 8.90
N VAL A 118 -9.64 2.06 8.66
CA VAL A 118 -8.16 2.00 8.69
C VAL A 118 -7.67 1.68 10.10
N ASP A 119 -8.23 2.32 11.12
CA ASP A 119 -7.96 2.03 12.53
C ASP A 119 -8.38 0.59 12.90
N ARG A 120 -9.54 0.16 12.42
CA ARG A 120 -9.97 -1.25 12.52
C ARG A 120 -8.96 -2.21 11.90
N MET A 121 -8.32 -1.87 10.77
CA MET A 121 -7.29 -2.73 10.18
C MET A 121 -6.11 -2.90 11.13
N TRP A 122 -5.69 -1.83 11.82
CA TRP A 122 -4.66 -1.92 12.83
C TRP A 122 -5.08 -2.81 14.00
N THR A 123 -6.29 -2.66 14.54
CA THR A 123 -6.83 -3.54 15.59
C THR A 123 -6.85 -5.01 15.14
N LEU A 124 -7.33 -5.30 13.92
CA LEU A 124 -7.31 -6.64 13.35
C LEU A 124 -5.89 -7.19 13.26
N TRP A 125 -4.97 -6.39 12.71
CA TRP A 125 -3.59 -6.77 12.54
C TRP A 125 -2.94 -7.09 13.87
N GLN A 126 -3.10 -6.22 14.88
CA GLN A 126 -2.56 -6.41 16.23
C GLN A 126 -3.10 -7.67 16.93
N TYR A 127 -4.42 -7.82 17.01
CA TYR A 127 -5.02 -8.76 17.96
C TYR A 127 -5.65 -10.01 17.33
N PHE A 128 -6.06 -9.95 16.07
CA PHE A 128 -6.90 -10.99 15.46
C PHE A 128 -6.22 -11.78 14.34
N LEU A 129 -5.26 -11.17 13.63
CA LEU A 129 -4.54 -11.88 12.58
C LEU A 129 -3.61 -12.95 13.19
N PRO A 130 -3.60 -14.19 12.63
CA PRO A 130 -2.80 -15.29 13.16
C PRO A 130 -1.30 -14.97 13.17
N SER A 131 -0.64 -15.12 14.33
CA SER A 131 0.80 -14.81 14.46
C SER A 131 1.73 -15.66 13.59
N ASN A 132 1.23 -16.76 13.00
CA ASN A 132 1.97 -17.56 12.03
C ASN A 132 1.83 -17.05 10.58
N LYS A 133 0.95 -16.07 10.33
CA LYS A 133 0.73 -15.45 9.01
C LYS A 133 1.31 -14.03 8.91
N VAL A 134 1.58 -13.36 10.03
CA VAL A 134 2.07 -11.96 10.08
C VAL A 134 3.29 -11.87 10.99
N PRO A 135 4.19 -10.89 10.78
CA PRO A 135 5.40 -10.74 11.60
C PRO A 135 5.09 -10.32 13.05
N ASP A 136 6.14 -10.21 13.88
CA ASP A 136 6.00 -9.56 15.20
C ASP A 136 5.45 -8.13 14.99
N LYS A 137 4.45 -7.81 15.80
CA LYS A 137 3.58 -6.65 15.64
C LYS A 137 3.98 -5.48 16.53
N ARG A 138 4.91 -5.72 17.45
CA ARG A 138 5.27 -4.77 18.50
C ARG A 138 6.30 -3.77 17.98
N ILE A 139 6.05 -2.49 18.25
CA ILE A 139 7.06 -1.43 18.15
C ILE A 139 7.45 -1.05 19.56
N THR A 140 8.65 -1.41 19.98
CA THR A 140 9.20 -1.10 21.32
C THR A 140 10.11 0.12 21.33
N ASP A 141 10.27 0.78 20.18
CA ASP A 141 11.11 1.96 20.04
C ASP A 141 10.60 3.10 20.94
N PRO A 142 11.40 3.59 21.90
CA PRO A 142 10.99 4.68 22.77
C PRO A 142 10.71 5.99 22.02
N ASP A 143 11.32 6.24 20.87
CA ASP A 143 11.03 7.45 20.08
C ASP A 143 9.63 7.40 19.51
N PHE A 144 9.21 6.21 19.02
CA PHE A 144 7.84 5.98 18.56
C PHE A 144 6.86 6.08 19.73
N LEU A 145 7.11 5.36 20.82
CA LEU A 145 6.19 5.28 21.97
C LEU A 145 5.99 6.63 22.67
N ASN A 146 7.02 7.47 22.72
CA ASN A 146 6.96 8.78 23.36
C ASN A 146 6.65 9.93 22.38
N ALA A 147 6.51 9.66 21.08
CA ALA A 147 6.01 10.64 20.13
C ALA A 147 4.65 11.15 20.63
N SER A 148 4.47 12.47 20.59
CA SER A 148 3.31 13.13 21.17
C SER A 148 2.64 14.09 20.21
N PHE A 149 1.33 14.16 20.29
CA PHE A 149 0.46 15.00 19.47
C PHE A 149 -0.43 15.85 20.36
N LEU A 150 -0.91 16.97 19.83
CA LEU A 150 -1.80 17.88 20.53
C LEU A 150 -3.17 17.88 19.85
N PHE A 151 -4.23 17.65 20.62
CA PHE A 151 -5.61 17.68 20.16
C PHE A 151 -6.46 18.55 21.09
N TYR A 152 -7.52 19.14 20.54
CA TYR A 152 -8.60 19.67 21.38
C TYR A 152 -9.56 18.55 21.74
N ASP A 153 -9.90 18.44 23.02
CA ASP A 153 -10.94 17.52 23.50
C ASP A 153 -12.36 18.10 23.33
N GLU A 154 -13.38 17.36 23.76
CA GLU A 154 -14.77 17.78 23.70
C GLU A 154 -15.11 19.00 24.58
N ASN A 155 -14.22 19.36 25.52
CA ASN A 155 -14.32 20.53 26.40
C ASN A 155 -13.46 21.71 25.89
N ALA A 156 -12.99 21.64 24.64
CA ALA A 156 -12.10 22.61 24.01
C ALA A 156 -10.79 22.84 24.78
N GLN A 157 -10.31 21.83 25.52
CA GLN A 157 -9.02 21.85 26.18
C GLN A 157 -7.95 21.26 25.28
N LEU A 158 -6.78 21.90 25.25
CA LEU A 158 -5.63 21.39 24.51
C LEU A 158 -4.95 20.27 25.32
N VAL A 159 -5.03 19.05 24.82
CA VAL A 159 -4.51 17.85 25.47
C VAL A 159 -3.34 17.29 24.68
N ARG A 160 -2.30 16.87 25.40
CA ARG A 160 -1.18 16.11 24.84
C ARG A 160 -1.45 14.62 24.99
N VAL A 161 -1.37 13.89 23.88
CA VAL A 161 -1.46 12.43 23.84
C VAL A 161 -0.13 11.85 23.37
N THR A 162 0.21 10.65 23.84
CA THR A 162 1.40 9.92 23.38
C THR A 162 1.00 8.61 22.70
N VAL A 163 1.80 8.15 21.74
CA VAL A 163 1.50 6.93 20.97
C VAL A 163 1.32 5.71 21.87
N LYS A 164 2.13 5.56 22.92
CA LYS A 164 2.00 4.44 23.86
C LYS A 164 0.63 4.38 24.55
N ASP A 165 -0.05 5.51 24.70
CA ASP A 165 -1.37 5.59 25.35
C ASP A 165 -2.51 5.21 24.37
N THR A 166 -2.21 5.08 23.07
CA THR A 166 -3.19 4.77 22.02
C THR A 166 -3.05 3.36 21.42
N LEU A 167 -2.16 2.53 21.97
CA LEU A 167 -1.93 1.17 21.44
C LEU A 167 -3.07 0.20 21.76
N ASP A 168 -3.92 0.52 22.74
CA ASP A 168 -5.02 -0.31 23.21
C ASP A 168 -6.35 0.45 23.09
N ASN A 169 -7.12 0.13 22.06
CA ASN A 169 -8.41 0.76 21.79
C ASN A 169 -9.44 0.53 22.91
N LEU A 170 -9.36 -0.61 23.62
CA LEU A 170 -10.28 -0.91 24.72
C LEU A 170 -10.00 0.00 25.92
N ARG A 171 -8.73 0.32 26.20
CA ARG A 171 -8.36 1.32 27.21
C ARG A 171 -8.79 2.74 26.82
N MET A 172 -8.89 3.02 25.52
CA MET A 172 -9.46 4.27 25.00
C MET A 172 -11.00 4.27 25.04
N GLY A 173 -11.64 3.14 25.37
CA GLY A 173 -13.08 3.05 25.58
C GLY A 173 -13.91 2.70 24.33
N TYR A 174 -13.30 2.13 23.28
CA TYR A 174 -14.03 1.72 22.08
C TYR A 174 -13.56 0.36 21.52
N ASP A 175 -14.42 -0.29 20.73
CA ASP A 175 -14.12 -1.51 19.98
C ASP A 175 -14.92 -1.51 18.66
N PHE A 176 -14.54 -2.40 17.75
CA PHE A 176 -15.20 -2.61 16.48
C PHE A 176 -16.12 -3.83 16.49
N GLU A 177 -17.28 -3.70 15.84
CA GLU A 177 -18.15 -4.83 15.57
C GLU A 177 -17.38 -5.95 14.83
N ARG A 178 -17.64 -7.19 15.24
CA ARG A 178 -17.04 -8.37 14.60
C ARG A 178 -17.86 -8.74 13.38
N VAL A 179 -17.21 -8.72 12.23
CA VAL A 179 -17.80 -9.06 10.93
C VAL A 179 -16.84 -9.95 10.15
N ASP A 180 -17.37 -10.70 9.19
CA ASP A 180 -16.58 -11.61 8.36
C ASP A 180 -15.44 -10.89 7.65
N LEU A 181 -14.31 -11.59 7.51
CA LEU A 181 -13.09 -11.11 6.85
C LEU A 181 -12.83 -11.94 5.59
N PRO A 182 -13.58 -11.71 4.48
CA PRO A 182 -13.47 -12.53 3.27
C PRO A 182 -12.08 -12.49 2.60
N TRP A 183 -11.25 -11.51 2.95
CA TRP A 183 -9.88 -11.37 2.46
C TRP A 183 -8.84 -12.18 3.25
N LEU A 184 -9.16 -12.72 4.43
CA LEU A 184 -8.19 -13.35 5.34
C LEU A 184 -7.49 -14.58 4.72
N ASP A 185 -8.21 -15.31 3.88
CA ASP A 185 -7.73 -16.51 3.17
C ASP A 185 -7.72 -16.31 1.65
N TYR A 186 -7.78 -15.07 1.18
CA TYR A 186 -7.79 -14.74 -0.25
C TYR A 186 -6.38 -14.69 -0.84
N ARG A 187 -5.58 -15.73 -0.56
CA ARG A 187 -4.28 -15.94 -1.22
C ARG A 187 -4.55 -16.32 -2.68
N PRO A 188 -4.01 -15.59 -3.67
CA PRO A 188 -4.16 -15.97 -5.07
C PRO A 188 -3.68 -17.40 -5.33
N PRO A 189 -4.32 -18.15 -6.24
CA PRO A 189 -3.93 -19.51 -6.54
C PRO A 189 -2.51 -19.56 -7.15
N PRO A 190 -1.72 -20.61 -6.86
CA PRO A 190 -0.41 -20.81 -7.48
C PRO A 190 -0.48 -20.81 -9.01
N GLN A 191 0.48 -20.15 -9.65
CA GLN A 191 0.62 -20.05 -11.11
C GLN A 191 1.88 -20.81 -11.55
N THR A 192 1.75 -22.13 -11.70
CA THR A 192 2.86 -23.05 -11.97
C THR A 192 2.98 -23.38 -13.45
N LEU A 193 3.36 -22.42 -14.30
CA LEU A 193 3.60 -22.70 -15.72
C LEU A 193 5.03 -22.33 -16.14
N LYS A 194 5.94 -23.31 -16.03
CA LYS A 194 7.36 -23.24 -16.43
C LYS A 194 7.62 -22.86 -17.90
N ALA A 195 6.60 -22.77 -18.75
CA ALA A 195 6.76 -22.74 -20.20
C ALA A 195 6.93 -21.33 -20.81
N LYS A 196 6.54 -20.24 -20.13
CA LYS A 196 6.58 -18.88 -20.70
C LYS A 196 7.81 -18.06 -20.27
N ILE A 197 8.37 -18.31 -19.09
CA ILE A 197 9.57 -17.60 -18.55
C ILE A 197 10.80 -17.73 -19.45
N ILE A 198 11.03 -18.90 -20.09
CA ILE A 198 12.16 -19.10 -21.00
C ILE A 198 12.10 -18.12 -22.20
N ARG A 199 10.89 -17.68 -22.60
CA ARG A 199 10.67 -16.75 -23.72
C ARG A 199 10.57 -15.27 -23.31
N THR A 200 10.06 -14.95 -22.12
CA THR A 200 9.91 -13.55 -21.65
C THR A 200 11.12 -13.05 -20.88
N GLY A 201 11.83 -13.93 -20.14
CA GLY A 201 13.06 -13.57 -19.43
C GLY A 201 14.23 -13.28 -20.37
N THR A 202 14.28 -13.86 -21.57
CA THR A 202 15.42 -13.73 -22.49
C THR A 202 15.50 -12.39 -23.25
N THR A 203 14.46 -11.54 -23.20
CA THR A 203 14.41 -10.27 -23.95
C THR A 203 14.29 -9.01 -23.10
N ALA A 204 13.96 -9.13 -21.81
CA ALA A 204 13.85 -7.97 -20.93
C ALA A 204 15.25 -7.41 -20.58
N PRO A 205 15.46 -6.09 -20.62
CA PRO A 205 16.73 -5.49 -20.20
C PRO A 205 16.98 -5.70 -18.70
N LYS A 206 18.25 -5.62 -18.28
CA LYS A 206 18.61 -5.67 -16.87
C LYS A 206 18.29 -4.35 -16.17
N ALA A 207 17.88 -4.41 -14.91
CA ALA A 207 17.54 -3.23 -14.11
C ALA A 207 18.65 -2.17 -14.13
N GLU A 208 19.93 -2.54 -14.03
CA GLU A 208 21.04 -1.58 -13.95
C GLU A 208 21.18 -0.71 -15.22
N THR A 209 20.59 -1.15 -16.34
CA THR A 209 20.59 -0.41 -17.61
C THR A 209 19.42 0.58 -17.75
N LEU A 210 18.42 0.52 -16.87
CA LEU A 210 17.19 1.31 -16.95
C LEU A 210 17.07 2.41 -15.88
N PHE A 211 17.78 2.28 -14.76
CA PHE A 211 17.61 3.16 -13.61
C PHE A 211 18.64 4.32 -13.62
N PRO A 212 18.26 5.54 -13.22
CA PRO A 212 16.95 5.94 -12.69
C PRO A 212 15.83 5.92 -13.74
N LEU A 213 14.70 5.31 -13.39
CA LEU A 213 13.59 5.03 -14.30
C LEU A 213 12.47 6.05 -14.13
N LYS A 214 12.09 6.74 -15.21
CA LYS A 214 10.82 7.50 -15.26
C LYS A 214 9.68 6.56 -15.63
N LEU A 215 8.73 6.37 -14.72
CA LEU A 215 7.66 5.38 -14.90
C LEU A 215 6.43 6.00 -15.57
N GLU A 216 6.49 6.16 -16.90
CA GLU A 216 5.41 6.76 -17.71
C GLU A 216 4.53 5.73 -18.43
N LYS A 217 5.01 4.48 -18.50
CA LYS A 217 4.33 3.34 -19.14
C LYS A 217 4.69 2.06 -18.40
N VAL A 218 4.08 0.95 -18.81
CA VAL A 218 4.47 -0.38 -18.32
C VAL A 218 5.93 -0.65 -18.69
N VAL A 219 6.76 -1.03 -17.70
CA VAL A 219 8.17 -1.37 -17.90
C VAL A 219 8.44 -2.72 -17.27
N ARG A 220 9.14 -3.59 -18.01
CA ARG A 220 9.53 -4.94 -17.60
C ARG A 220 11.05 -5.08 -17.67
N PHE A 221 11.67 -5.62 -16.64
CA PHE A 221 13.12 -5.78 -16.54
C PHE A 221 13.53 -6.90 -15.61
N GLN A 222 14.77 -7.38 -15.76
CA GLN A 222 15.33 -8.42 -14.91
C GLN A 222 15.99 -7.84 -13.66
N VAL A 223 15.80 -8.49 -12.52
CA VAL A 223 16.48 -8.22 -11.25
C VAL A 223 17.14 -9.52 -10.78
N SER A 224 18.41 -9.44 -10.38
CA SER A 224 19.12 -10.59 -9.80
C SER A 224 18.64 -10.83 -8.37
N LYS A 225 18.44 -12.09 -8.00
CA LYS A 225 18.14 -12.46 -6.61
C LYS A 225 19.39 -12.32 -5.73
N ALA A 226 19.20 -12.16 -4.43
CA ALA A 226 20.31 -12.07 -3.48
C ALA A 226 20.91 -13.46 -3.25
N LYS A 227 20.07 -14.50 -3.20
CA LYS A 227 20.46 -15.91 -3.09
C LYS A 227 19.68 -16.81 -4.04
N LYS A 228 20.32 -17.90 -4.46
CA LYS A 228 19.65 -18.99 -5.17
C LYS A 228 18.75 -19.79 -4.19
N GLY A 229 17.68 -20.37 -4.71
CA GLY A 229 16.74 -21.16 -3.93
C GLY A 229 15.64 -20.33 -3.27
N LYS A 230 14.80 -21.01 -2.49
CA LYS A 230 13.67 -20.43 -1.74
C LYS A 230 14.15 -19.63 -0.52
N ALA A 231 14.87 -18.53 -0.78
CA ALA A 231 15.35 -17.62 0.24
C ALA A 231 14.23 -16.67 0.71
N ASP A 232 14.28 -16.30 1.99
CA ASP A 232 13.45 -15.22 2.53
C ASP A 232 14.02 -13.89 2.04
N GLU A 233 13.37 -13.28 1.05
CA GLU A 233 13.88 -12.13 0.30
C GLU A 233 12.84 -11.01 0.21
N LEU A 234 13.35 -9.77 0.07
CA LEU A 234 12.57 -8.56 -0.11
C LEU A 234 12.94 -7.91 -1.44
N LEU A 235 11.93 -7.51 -2.22
CA LEU A 235 12.10 -6.56 -3.32
C LEU A 235 12.09 -5.14 -2.75
N VAL A 236 13.16 -4.39 -3.00
CA VAL A 236 13.31 -3.00 -2.54
C VAL A 236 13.26 -2.08 -3.74
N LEU A 237 12.31 -1.14 -3.74
CA LEU A 237 12.28 -0.03 -4.69
C LEU A 237 12.80 1.22 -3.98
N GLU A 238 13.90 1.75 -4.49
CA GLU A 238 14.69 2.79 -3.84
C GLU A 238 14.48 4.14 -4.51
N ASN A 239 14.50 5.20 -3.68
CA ASN A 239 14.48 6.60 -4.13
C ASN A 239 13.31 6.88 -5.10
N ILE A 240 12.12 6.38 -4.78
CA ILE A 240 10.87 6.70 -5.47
C ILE A 240 10.60 8.17 -5.22
N THR A 241 10.88 8.99 -6.23
CA THR A 241 10.65 10.42 -6.22
C THR A 241 9.35 10.73 -6.94
N VAL A 242 8.45 11.42 -6.22
CA VAL A 242 7.08 11.69 -6.63
C VAL A 242 6.75 13.17 -6.60
N ASP A 243 5.96 13.64 -7.57
CA ASP A 243 5.28 14.95 -7.50
C ASP A 243 4.12 14.86 -6.51
N THR A 244 4.26 15.48 -5.33
CA THR A 244 3.29 15.38 -4.24
C THR A 244 1.96 16.04 -4.55
N THR A 245 1.90 16.89 -5.57
CA THR A 245 0.67 17.57 -5.98
C THR A 245 -0.26 16.70 -6.81
N LYS A 246 0.17 15.49 -7.19
CA LYS A 246 -0.58 14.57 -8.04
C LYS A 246 -0.83 13.25 -7.33
N PHE A 247 -1.89 12.58 -7.75
CA PHE A 247 -2.09 11.18 -7.40
C PHE A 247 -1.13 10.35 -8.22
N LEU A 248 -0.27 9.60 -7.54
CA LEU A 248 0.72 8.74 -8.18
C LEU A 248 0.60 7.35 -7.56
N LYS A 249 0.41 6.36 -8.44
CA LYS A 249 0.30 4.95 -8.07
C LYS A 249 0.94 4.07 -9.13
N PHE A 250 1.59 3.00 -8.71
CA PHE A 250 1.99 1.92 -9.61
C PHE A 250 1.94 0.57 -8.89
N ASP A 251 1.64 -0.46 -9.67
CA ASP A 251 1.65 -1.85 -9.21
C ASP A 251 2.96 -2.53 -9.59
N VAL A 252 3.34 -3.51 -8.78
CA VAL A 252 4.53 -4.33 -8.96
C VAL A 252 4.10 -5.77 -9.16
N PHE A 253 4.53 -6.36 -10.26
CA PHE A 253 4.36 -7.78 -10.54
C PHE A 253 5.71 -8.45 -10.70
N VAL A 254 5.77 -9.73 -10.34
CA VAL A 254 6.95 -10.58 -10.47
C VAL A 254 6.59 -11.79 -11.31
N ASN A 255 7.32 -11.97 -12.41
CA ASN A 255 7.13 -13.04 -13.38
C ASN A 255 5.70 -13.15 -13.91
N ASP A 256 4.97 -12.03 -14.01
CA ASP A 256 3.63 -12.04 -14.60
C ASP A 256 3.69 -12.41 -16.09
N GLU A 257 2.95 -13.46 -16.41
CA GLU A 257 2.89 -14.06 -17.74
C GLU A 257 1.69 -13.57 -18.55
N ASP A 258 0.76 -12.89 -17.89
CA ASP A 258 -0.40 -12.29 -18.49
C ASP A 258 -0.15 -10.79 -18.71
N ASP A 259 -0.50 -10.30 -19.89
CA ASP A 259 -0.40 -8.87 -20.20
C ASP A 259 -1.66 -8.11 -19.74
N ASN A 260 -2.67 -8.80 -19.19
CA ASN A 260 -3.85 -8.16 -18.59
C ASN A 260 -3.53 -7.60 -17.20
N ALA A 261 -3.02 -6.37 -17.18
CA ALA A 261 -2.75 -5.65 -15.96
C ALA A 261 -4.01 -5.16 -15.22
N LEU A 262 -5.24 -5.45 -15.68
CA LEU A 262 -6.48 -5.05 -14.97
C LEU A 262 -6.91 -6.07 -13.91
N GLU A 263 -6.24 -7.22 -13.85
CA GLU A 263 -6.49 -8.32 -12.92
C GLU A 263 -5.32 -8.43 -11.95
N LEU A 264 -5.62 -8.28 -10.66
CA LEU A 264 -4.64 -8.28 -9.57
C LEU A 264 -4.71 -9.56 -8.73
N ASP A 265 -5.75 -10.39 -8.93
CA ASP A 265 -6.01 -11.67 -8.28
C ASP A 265 -5.09 -12.80 -8.80
N LYS A 266 -3.81 -12.48 -8.94
CA LYS A 266 -2.76 -13.33 -9.49
C LYS A 266 -1.64 -13.51 -8.47
N ALA A 267 -1.02 -14.68 -8.47
CA ALA A 267 0.15 -14.95 -7.63
C ALA A 267 1.30 -13.97 -7.91
N ALA A 268 1.43 -13.54 -9.17
CA ALA A 268 2.45 -12.59 -9.63
C ALA A 268 2.33 -11.17 -9.04
N TYR A 269 1.16 -10.76 -8.52
CA TYR A 269 1.00 -9.43 -7.91
C TYR A 269 1.75 -9.34 -6.58
N ALA A 270 2.79 -8.51 -6.53
CA ALA A 270 3.68 -8.35 -5.37
C ALA A 270 3.25 -7.22 -4.44
N GLY A 271 2.54 -6.22 -4.96
CA GLY A 271 2.03 -5.08 -4.18
C GLY A 271 2.01 -3.78 -4.98
N THR A 272 1.84 -2.68 -4.25
CA THR A 272 1.68 -1.34 -4.84
C THR A 272 2.49 -0.29 -4.07
N TYR A 273 2.75 0.81 -4.75
CA TYR A 273 3.01 2.10 -4.14
C TYR A 273 1.93 3.09 -4.59
N ALA A 274 1.38 3.85 -3.66
CA ALA A 274 0.44 4.92 -3.95
C ALA A 274 0.68 6.10 -2.99
N GLN A 275 0.40 7.31 -3.46
CA GLN A 275 0.44 8.52 -2.66
C GLN A 275 -0.76 9.42 -2.97
N VAL A 276 -1.46 9.87 -1.91
CA VAL A 276 -2.52 10.86 -2.02
C VAL A 276 -1.91 12.23 -2.37
N PRO A 277 -2.52 13.00 -3.29
CA PRO A 277 -2.14 14.39 -3.52
C PRO A 277 -2.15 15.20 -2.22
N HIS A 278 -1.10 16.00 -2.00
CA HIS A 278 -1.04 16.94 -0.90
C HIS A 278 -0.10 18.11 -1.22
N LYS A 279 -0.46 19.31 -0.76
CA LYS A 279 0.34 20.52 -1.00
C LYS A 279 1.47 20.61 0.01
N THR A 280 2.70 20.38 -0.45
CA THR A 280 3.93 20.63 0.30
C THR A 280 4.69 21.81 -0.32
N ALA A 281 5.51 22.50 0.49
CA ALA A 281 6.38 23.57 -0.01
C ALA A 281 7.38 23.03 -1.06
N ASN A 282 7.96 21.87 -0.76
CA ASN A 282 8.74 21.09 -1.70
C ASN A 282 7.79 20.15 -2.43
N LYS A 283 7.40 20.49 -3.67
CA LYS A 283 6.44 19.72 -4.51
C LYS A 283 6.90 18.32 -4.89
N THR A 284 8.02 17.86 -4.32
CA THR A 284 8.59 16.54 -4.54
C THR A 284 8.89 15.89 -3.20
N ALA A 285 8.66 14.59 -3.12
CA ALA A 285 9.09 13.77 -2.01
C ALA A 285 9.80 12.52 -2.53
N THR A 286 10.75 12.01 -1.76
CA THR A 286 11.49 10.80 -2.10
C THR A 286 11.32 9.78 -0.99
N THR A 287 10.99 8.56 -1.36
CA THR A 287 10.73 7.47 -0.41
C THR A 287 11.27 6.14 -0.92
N SER A 288 11.11 5.08 -0.15
CA SER A 288 11.40 3.70 -0.57
C SER A 288 10.34 2.75 -0.01
N ILE A 289 10.15 1.62 -0.68
CA ILE A 289 9.25 0.56 -0.22
C ILE A 289 9.93 -0.81 -0.30
N ARG A 290 9.46 -1.73 0.52
CA ARG A 290 9.84 -3.14 0.49
C ARG A 290 8.60 -4.01 0.24
N LEU A 291 8.78 -5.12 -0.47
CA LEU A 291 7.74 -6.12 -0.73
C LEU A 291 8.34 -7.50 -0.45
N LYS A 292 7.73 -8.26 0.46
CA LYS A 292 8.17 -9.63 0.77
C LYS A 292 7.86 -10.58 -0.39
N LEU A 293 8.83 -11.42 -0.77
CA LEU A 293 8.73 -12.29 -1.94
C LEU A 293 8.52 -13.77 -1.63
N THR A 294 8.67 -14.20 -0.37
CA THR A 294 8.73 -15.61 0.02
C THR A 294 7.51 -16.42 -0.44
N ASP A 295 6.30 -15.95 -0.11
CA ASP A 295 5.06 -16.60 -0.56
C ASP A 295 4.90 -16.53 -2.09
N LEU A 296 5.33 -15.43 -2.71
CA LEU A 296 5.27 -15.26 -4.16
C LEU A 296 6.16 -16.25 -4.89
N TYR A 297 7.38 -16.48 -4.40
CA TYR A 297 8.28 -17.49 -4.98
C TYR A 297 7.69 -18.89 -4.93
N ASP A 298 7.01 -19.23 -3.84
CA ASP A 298 6.31 -20.51 -3.70
C ASP A 298 5.12 -20.61 -4.64
N ASP A 299 4.29 -19.57 -4.71
CA ASP A 299 3.09 -19.56 -5.56
C ASP A 299 3.43 -19.58 -7.06
N MET A 300 4.58 -19.01 -7.44
CA MET A 300 5.04 -18.92 -8.83
C MET A 300 6.00 -20.07 -9.23
N ASP A 301 6.47 -20.89 -8.28
CA ASP A 301 7.52 -21.91 -8.48
C ASP A 301 8.83 -21.36 -9.08
N ILE A 302 9.29 -20.21 -8.58
CA ILE A 302 10.51 -19.49 -9.06
C ILE A 302 11.64 -19.41 -8.01
N GLY A 303 11.57 -20.28 -7.01
CA GLY A 303 12.59 -20.37 -5.96
C GLY A 303 13.99 -20.69 -6.51
N ASP A 304 14.10 -21.54 -7.53
CA ASP A 304 15.40 -21.99 -8.04
C ASP A 304 16.00 -21.07 -9.12
N ASP A 305 15.24 -20.08 -9.59
CA ASP A 305 15.72 -19.10 -10.57
C ASP A 305 16.78 -18.19 -9.95
N ASP A 306 17.73 -17.73 -10.78
CA ASP A 306 18.78 -16.77 -10.40
C ASP A 306 18.31 -15.31 -10.54
N THR A 307 17.33 -15.09 -11.41
CA THR A 307 16.79 -13.78 -11.75
C THR A 307 15.27 -13.85 -11.76
N ILE A 308 14.65 -12.72 -11.43
CA ILE A 308 13.21 -12.50 -11.57
C ILE A 308 12.96 -11.40 -12.59
N VAL A 309 11.80 -11.43 -13.21
CA VAL A 309 11.30 -10.39 -14.12
C VAL A 309 10.30 -9.54 -13.36
N VAL A 310 10.66 -8.30 -13.07
CA VAL A 310 9.76 -7.32 -12.44
C VAL A 310 9.04 -6.54 -13.53
N THR A 311 7.73 -6.39 -13.38
CA THR A 311 6.90 -5.51 -14.21
C THR A 311 6.31 -4.41 -13.33
N LEU A 312 6.57 -3.15 -13.70
CA LEU A 312 5.99 -1.97 -13.06
C LEU A 312 4.86 -1.42 -13.94
N VAL A 313 3.67 -1.27 -13.36
CA VAL A 313 2.48 -0.80 -14.08
C VAL A 313 2.00 0.51 -13.47
N PRO A 314 2.20 1.68 -14.12
CA PRO A 314 1.66 2.94 -13.63
C PRO A 314 0.12 2.95 -13.70
N ARG A 315 -0.52 3.40 -12.62
CA ARG A 315 -1.98 3.61 -12.49
C ARG A 315 -2.39 5.09 -12.48
N HIS A 316 -1.47 5.95 -12.90
CA HIS A 316 -1.65 7.39 -12.99
C HIS A 316 -1.41 7.86 -14.42
N GLN A 317 -1.92 9.05 -14.74
CA GLN A 317 -1.70 9.68 -16.04
C GLN A 317 -0.56 10.70 -15.98
N GLY A 318 0.32 10.66 -16.98
CA GLY A 318 1.40 11.62 -17.15
C GLY A 318 2.61 11.38 -16.24
N PRO A 319 3.61 12.28 -16.28
CA PRO A 319 4.83 12.12 -15.52
C PRO A 319 4.61 12.46 -14.04
N GLY A 320 5.38 11.80 -13.18
CA GLY A 320 5.35 12.10 -11.75
C GLY A 320 6.15 11.13 -10.90
N VAL A 321 6.42 9.91 -11.37
CA VAL A 321 7.23 8.92 -10.64
C VAL A 321 8.58 8.73 -11.32
N THR A 322 9.65 8.94 -10.56
CA THR A 322 11.00 8.48 -10.91
C THR A 322 11.51 7.52 -9.84
N ILE A 323 11.98 6.35 -10.23
CA ILE A 323 12.50 5.35 -9.29
C ILE A 323 14.02 5.31 -9.46
N GLY A 324 14.76 5.54 -8.39
CA GLY A 324 16.22 5.65 -8.46
C GLY A 324 16.94 4.32 -8.54
N GLY A 325 16.37 3.26 -7.92
CA GLY A 325 16.95 1.92 -7.96
C GLY A 325 15.95 0.83 -7.62
N ILE A 326 16.33 -0.41 -7.92
CA ILE A 326 15.62 -1.61 -7.50
C ILE A 326 16.61 -2.73 -7.22
N LYS A 327 16.37 -3.50 -6.17
CA LYS A 327 17.20 -4.66 -5.82
C LYS A 327 16.41 -5.69 -5.03
N VAL A 328 16.88 -6.93 -5.05
CA VAL A 328 16.46 -7.97 -4.12
C VAL A 328 17.51 -8.07 -3.02
N ILE A 329 17.06 -8.11 -1.77
CA ILE A 329 17.91 -8.35 -0.60
C ILE A 329 17.39 -9.54 0.18
N GLU A 330 18.27 -10.18 0.95
CA GLU A 330 17.84 -11.12 1.99
C GLU A 330 17.01 -10.37 3.04
N ASN A 331 15.93 -10.99 3.49
CA ASN A 331 15.16 -10.48 4.63
C ASN A 331 16.06 -10.55 5.87
N PRO A 332 16.37 -9.41 6.51
CA PRO A 332 17.21 -9.41 7.70
C PRO A 332 16.58 -10.27 8.80
N PRO A 333 17.36 -11.06 9.54
CA PRO A 333 16.83 -11.80 10.68
C PRO A 333 16.20 -10.80 11.66
N ALA A 334 15.06 -11.19 12.24
CA ALA A 334 14.40 -10.38 13.27
C ALA A 334 15.43 -10.02 14.34
N THR A 335 15.72 -8.73 14.49
CA THR A 335 16.60 -8.27 15.55
C THR A 335 15.93 -8.64 16.87
N SER A 336 16.55 -9.55 17.62
CA SER A 336 16.14 -9.84 18.98
C SER A 336 16.34 -8.56 19.79
N SER A 337 15.29 -7.77 19.96
CA SER A 337 15.29 -6.64 20.88
C SER A 337 15.46 -7.21 22.29
N SER A 338 16.69 -7.11 22.82
CA SER A 338 17.04 -7.42 24.21
C SER A 338 16.35 -6.49 25.19
#